data_AF-A0A1V4UM16-F1
#
_entry.id   AF-A0A1V4UM16-F1
#
_cell.length_a   1.000
_cell.length_b   1.000
_cell.length_c   1.000
_cell.angle_alpha   90.00
_cell.angle_beta   90.00
_cell.angle_gamma   90.00
#
_symmetry.space_group_name_H-M   'P 1'
#
loop_
_entity.id
_entity.type
_entity.pdbx_description
1 polymer ?
#
loop_
_entity_poly.entity_id
_entity_poly.type
_entity_poly.pdbx_seq_one_letter_code
_entity_poly.pdbx_strand_id
1 'polypeptide(L)' 'MQGSMIRINEKTKEALSDLKVHPRESYSDVIDRLVAHALDEEPLSVETLNAIRQAREDVSSGRFYTMEEALKELGLE' A
#
# COMPACT_ATOMS: atom_id res chain seq x y z
N MET A 1 -25.11 -7.60 10.93
CA MET A 1 -23.73 -8.10 10.74
C MET A 1 -23.71 -9.54 11.20
N GLN A 2 -23.32 -10.48 10.32
CA GLN A 2 -23.12 -11.88 10.69
C GLN A 2 -21.69 -12.03 11.20
N GLY A 3 -21.52 -12.57 12.41
CA GLY A 3 -20.22 -12.88 12.99
C GLY A 3 -19.87 -14.35 12.78
N SER A 4 -18.62 -14.62 12.44
CA SER A 4 -18.05 -15.97 12.37
C SER A 4 -17.08 -16.19 13.52
N MET A 5 -17.05 -17.40 14.07
CA MET A 5 -16.11 -17.74 15.14
C MET A 5 -14.81 -18.30 14.54
N ILE A 6 -13.69 -17.64 14.82
CA ILE A 6 -12.35 -18.15 14.53
C ILE A 6 -11.64 -18.53 15.84
N ARG A 7 -10.81 -19.57 15.81
CA ARG A 7 -9.99 -19.96 16.95
C ARG A 7 -8.56 -19.48 16.73
N ILE A 8 -8.03 -18.76 17.70
CA ILE A 8 -6.65 -18.26 17.71
C ILE A 8 -5.97 -18.70 19.02
N ASN A 9 -4.65 -18.74 19.04
CA ASN A 9 -3.90 -18.99 20.27
C ASN A 9 -3.81 -17.71 21.12
N GLU A 10 -3.43 -17.85 22.40
CA GLU A 10 -3.38 -16.72 23.34
C GLU A 10 -2.38 -15.65 22.91
N LYS A 11 -1.21 -16.06 22.38
CA LYS A 11 -0.19 -15.12 21.88
C LYS A 11 -0.73 -14.24 20.75
N THR A 12 -1.50 -14.79 19.83
CA THR A 12 -2.13 -14.02 18.74
C THR A 12 -3.18 -13.05 19.29
N LYS A 13 -3.96 -13.47 20.28
CA LYS A 13 -4.96 -12.61 20.95
C LYS A 13 -4.30 -11.44 21.70
N GLU A 14 -3.18 -11.68 22.37
CA GLU A 14 -2.37 -10.64 23.01
C GLU A 14 -1.83 -9.65 21.97
N ALA A 15 -1.24 -10.15 20.87
CA ALA A 15 -0.77 -9.29 19.79
C ALA A 15 -1.89 -8.43 19.18
N LEU A 16 -3.09 -8.99 18.98
CA LEU A 16 -4.25 -8.23 18.52
C LEU A 16 -4.72 -7.19 19.54
N SER A 17 -4.48 -7.42 20.83
CA SER A 17 -4.80 -6.45 21.89
C SER A 17 -3.84 -5.26 21.86
N ASP A 18 -2.55 -5.52 21.64
CA ASP A 18 -1.52 -4.49 21.53
C ASP A 18 -1.68 -3.63 20.26
N LEU A 19 -2.27 -4.21 19.21
CA LEU A 19 -2.54 -3.51 17.95
C LEU A 19 -3.78 -2.60 17.99
N LYS A 20 -4.57 -2.62 19.07
CA LYS A 20 -5.73 -1.75 19.22
C LYS A 20 -5.30 -0.29 19.29
N VAL A 21 -5.92 0.55 18.46
CA VAL A 21 -5.77 2.01 18.46
C VAL A 21 -6.51 2.63 19.63
N HIS A 22 -7.66 2.06 20.03
CA HIS A 22 -8.41 2.51 21.18
C HIS A 22 -8.96 1.34 22.02
N PRO A 23 -9.16 1.51 23.34
CA PRO A 23 -9.56 0.40 24.23
C PRO A 23 -10.85 -0.31 23.83
N ARG A 24 -11.76 0.40 23.14
CA ARG A 24 -13.07 -0.12 22.68
C ARG A 24 -13.05 -0.74 21.29
N GLU A 25 -11.91 -0.78 20.61
CA GLU A 25 -11.80 -1.35 19.25
C GLU A 25 -12.08 -2.85 19.33
N SER A 26 -12.92 -3.35 18.42
CA SER A 26 -13.19 -4.78 18.38
C SER A 26 -12.03 -5.51 17.71
N TYR A 27 -11.88 -6.81 17.98
CA TYR A 27 -10.87 -7.59 17.26
C TYR A 27 -11.20 -7.69 15.77
N SER A 28 -12.48 -7.63 15.38
CA SER A 28 -12.88 -7.57 13.98
C SER A 28 -12.35 -6.32 13.30
N ASP A 29 -12.48 -5.14 13.91
CA ASP A 29 -11.97 -3.89 13.32
C ASP A 29 -10.44 -3.93 13.17
N VAL A 30 -9.73 -4.47 14.16
CA VAL A 30 -8.27 -4.66 14.08
C VAL A 30 -7.92 -5.60 12.91
N ILE A 31 -8.60 -6.74 12.81
CA ILE A 31 -8.36 -7.72 11.75
C ILE A 31 -8.67 -7.12 10.38
N ASP A 32 -9.81 -6.44 10.22
CA ASP A 32 -10.22 -5.83 8.95
C ASP A 32 -9.21 -4.77 8.50
N ARG A 33 -8.71 -3.94 9.42
CA ARG A 33 -7.63 -2.99 9.11
C ARG A 33 -6.34 -3.68 8.69
N LEU A 34 -5.93 -4.74 9.38
CA LEU A 34 -4.73 -5.50 9.02
C LEU A 34 -4.89 -6.19 7.66
N VAL A 35 -6.07 -6.71 7.36
CA VAL A 35 -6.41 -7.34 6.08
C VAL A 35 -6.37 -6.30 4.96
N ALA A 36 -6.96 -5.12 5.15
CA ALA A 36 -6.90 -4.03 4.17
C ALA A 36 -5.47 -3.55 3.88
N HIS A 37 -4.55 -3.66 4.85
CA HIS A 37 -3.13 -3.37 4.63
C HIS A 37 -2.38 -4.51 3.95
N ALA A 38 -2.78 -5.76 4.17
CA ALA A 38 -2.07 -6.93 3.66
C ALA A 38 -2.55 -7.35 2.27
N LEU A 39 -3.83 -7.15 1.98
CA LEU A 39 -4.45 -7.44 0.70
C LEU A 39 -4.55 -6.16 -0.11
N ASP A 40 -3.65 -6.01 -1.06
CA ASP A 40 -3.78 -5.00 -2.10
C ASP A 40 -4.88 -5.47 -3.07
N GLU A 41 -6.06 -4.83 -3.01
CA GLU A 41 -7.18 -5.14 -3.90
C GLU A 41 -6.91 -4.74 -5.36
N GLU A 42 -5.97 -3.81 -5.57
CA GLU A 42 -5.59 -3.30 -6.89
C GLU A 42 -4.06 -3.35 -7.08
N PRO A 43 -3.49 -4.57 -7.12
CA PRO A 43 -2.05 -4.71 -7.26
C PRO A 43 -1.60 -4.18 -8.62
N LEU A 44 -0.52 -3.40 -8.62
CA LEU A 44 0.10 -2.93 -9.85
C LEU A 44 0.47 -4.11 -10.75
N SER A 45 0.19 -3.98 -12.05
CA SER A 45 0.63 -4.96 -13.02
C SER A 45 2.15 -5.09 -13.02
N VAL A 46 2.66 -6.26 -13.43
CA VAL A 46 4.11 -6.50 -13.56
C VAL A 46 4.75 -5.47 -14.50
N GLU A 47 4.05 -5.09 -15.56
CA GLU A 47 4.49 -4.08 -16.52
C GLU A 47 4.62 -2.71 -15.84
N THR A 48 3.61 -2.30 -15.07
CA THR A 48 3.64 -1.04 -14.32
C THR A 48 4.77 -1.03 -13.30
N LEU A 49 4.99 -2.13 -12.56
CA LEU A 49 6.10 -2.24 -11.62
C LEU A 49 7.46 -2.13 -12.31
N ASN A 50 7.62 -2.73 -13.49
CA ASN A 50 8.85 -2.62 -14.28
C ASN A 50 9.06 -1.20 -14.81
N ALA A 51 8.00 -0.54 -15.30
CA ALA A 51 8.06 0.85 -15.74
C ALA A 51 8.49 1.78 -14.59
N ILE A 52 7.96 1.58 -13.37
CA ILE A 52 8.38 2.34 -12.19
C ILE A 52 9.86 2.10 -11.86
N ARG A 53 10.35 0.86 -11.92
CA ARG A 53 11.77 0.54 -11.68
C ARG A 53 12.67 1.24 -12.70
N GLN A 54 12.30 1.18 -13.98
CA GLN A 54 13.04 1.84 -15.06
C GLN A 54 13.05 3.36 -14.86
N ALA A 55 11.89 3.96 -14.58
CA ALA A 55 11.80 5.40 -14.34
C ALA A 55 12.67 5.84 -13.15
N ARG A 56 12.75 5.05 -12.09
CA ARG A 56 13.66 5.34 -10.96
C ARG A 56 15.13 5.29 -11.35
N GLU A 57 15.51 4.36 -12.23
CA GLU A 57 16.87 4.27 -12.76
C GLU A 57 17.20 5.43 -13.71
N ASP A 58 16.23 5.84 -14.53
CA ASP A 58 16.35 6.98 -15.41
C ASP A 58 16.56 8.27 -14.61
N VAL A 59 15.77 8.48 -13.55
CA VAL A 59 15.97 9.62 -12.63
C VAL A 59 17.35 9.57 -11.96
N SER A 60 17.76 8.42 -11.42
CA SER A 60 19.04 8.32 -10.71
C SER A 60 20.26 8.49 -11.63
N SER A 61 20.12 8.17 -12.91
CA SER A 61 21.16 8.33 -13.93
C SER A 61 21.09 9.67 -14.67
N GLY A 62 20.17 10.57 -14.29
CA GLY A 62 19.99 11.88 -14.91
C GLY A 62 19.31 11.85 -16.28
N ARG A 63 18.69 10.73 -16.66
CA ARG A 63 17.90 10.57 -17.89
C ARG A 63 16.44 11.00 -17.66
N PHE A 64 16.21 12.27 -17.33
CA PHE A 64 14.86 12.80 -17.18
C PHE A 64 14.76 14.18 -17.82
N TYR A 65 13.54 14.57 -18.20
CA TYR A 65 13.22 15.93 -18.56
C TYR A 65 12.54 16.62 -17.38
N THR A 66 12.90 17.87 -17.15
CA THR A 66 12.11 18.76 -16.29
C THR A 66 10.77 19.09 -16.94
N MET A 67 9.84 19.61 -16.15
CA MET A 67 8.53 20.02 -16.67
C MET A 67 8.66 21.09 -17.77
N GLU A 68 9.58 22.04 -17.61
CA GLU A 68 9.83 23.10 -18.60
C GLU A 68 10.35 22.51 -19.92
N GLU A 69 11.37 21.64 -19.84
CA GLU A 69 11.91 20.96 -21.03
C GLU A 69 10.86 20.12 -21.75
N ALA A 70 10.01 19.40 -21.00
CA ALA A 70 8.94 18.59 -21.58
C ALA A 70 7.87 19.44 -22.26
N LEU A 71 7.46 20.57 -21.67
CA LEU A 71 6.48 21.49 -22.28
C LEU A 71 7.03 22.10 -23.57
N LYS A 72 8.32 22.45 -23.58
CA LYS A 72 9.02 22.92 -24.77
C LYS A 72 9.01 21.92 -25.90
N GLU A 73 9.38 20.68 -25.61
CA GLU A 73 9.40 19.60 -26.61
C GLU A 73 8.02 19.30 -27.18
N LEU A 74 6.97 19.45 -26.36
CA LEU A 74 5.59 19.26 -26.78
C LEU A 74 4.96 20.50 -27.45
N GLY A 75 5.67 21.64 -27.50
CA GLY A 75 5.18 22.89 -28.09
C GLY A 75 4.03 23.54 -27.30
N LEU A 76 4.04 23.36 -25.98
CA LEU A 76 3.00 23.84 -25.05
C LEU A 76 3.45 25.08 -24.25
N GLU A 77 4.52 25.75 -24.69
CA GLU A 77 5.06 27.00 -24.10
C GLU A 77 4.32 28.27 -24.56
#